data_AF-A0A7J4HFZ8-F1
#
_entry.id   AF-A0A7J4HFZ8-F1
#
_cell.length_a   1.000
_cell.length_b   1.000
_cell.length_c   1.000
_cell.angle_alpha   90.00
_cell.angle_beta   90.00
_cell.angle_gamma   90.00
#
_symmetry.space_group_name_H-M   'P 1'
#
loop_
_entity.id
_entity.type
_entity.pdbx_description
1 polymer ?
#
loop_
_entity_poly.entity_id
_entity_poly.type
_entity_poly.pdbx_seq_one_letter_code
_entity_poly.pdbx_strand_id
1 'polypeptide(L)'
;MSESDADSNEFLAMRSRLLKALSIALGLLLLASPVAALSDDDDDDDEDDEDEFEDIGEDVGTVSAWLLGLTLAYFGWKRVLPTIRKHLKQTEQKDRLKSLNTLNKKVLPIHTLLGVAALVTGIIHGLMMDEDALILWIAVALMGVLSISGGLMRWKWPPREVKKGARLLHMQRLLSAAVVILLLVGHEMV
;
A
#
# COMPACT_ATOMS: atom_id res chain seq x y z
N MET A 1 -40.11 -11.44 22.35
CA MET A 1 -38.84 -11.17 21.66
C MET A 1 -39.17 -10.42 20.39
N SER A 2 -38.70 -9.18 20.26
CA SER A 2 -38.99 -8.33 19.09
C SER A 2 -37.98 -8.59 17.96
N GLU A 3 -38.39 -8.44 16.70
CA GLU A 3 -37.57 -8.60 15.49
C GLU A 3 -36.26 -7.78 15.51
N SER A 4 -36.20 -6.72 16.32
CA SER A 4 -35.02 -5.87 16.57
C SER A 4 -33.83 -6.62 17.20
N ASP A 5 -34.09 -7.61 18.06
CA ASP A 5 -33.03 -8.33 18.77
C ASP A 5 -32.41 -9.45 17.91
N ALA A 6 -33.10 -9.89 16.86
CA ALA A 6 -32.60 -10.90 15.93
C ALA A 6 -31.59 -10.29 14.94
N ASP A 7 -31.89 -9.12 14.38
CA ASP A 7 -31.06 -8.42 13.39
C ASP A 7 -29.72 -7.92 13.98
N SER A 8 -29.76 -7.46 15.23
CA SER A 8 -28.56 -7.05 15.96
C SER A 8 -27.62 -8.21 16.29
N ASN A 9 -28.15 -9.39 16.57
CA ASN A 9 -27.37 -10.61 16.80
C ASN A 9 -26.75 -11.15 15.50
N GLU A 10 -27.46 -11.10 14.37
CA GLU A 10 -26.90 -11.47 13.06
C GLU A 10 -25.78 -10.51 12.63
N PHE A 11 -25.94 -9.20 12.85
CA PHE A 11 -24.91 -8.22 12.53
C PHE A 11 -23.63 -8.44 13.35
N LEU A 12 -23.75 -8.73 14.64
CA LEU A 12 -22.62 -9.04 15.51
C LEU A 12 -21.95 -10.36 15.13
N ALA A 13 -22.73 -11.38 14.77
CA ALA A 13 -22.23 -12.66 14.28
C ALA A 13 -21.47 -12.52 12.96
N MET A 14 -21.99 -11.73 12.02
CA MET A 14 -21.36 -11.47 10.72
C MET A 14 -20.05 -10.69 10.88
N ARG A 15 -20.01 -9.68 11.76
CA ARG A 15 -18.79 -8.93 12.07
C ARG A 15 -17.72 -9.81 12.73
N SER A 16 -18.11 -10.71 13.64
CA SER A 16 -17.19 -11.67 14.25
C SER A 16 -16.61 -12.64 13.21
N ARG A 17 -17.44 -13.15 12.29
CA ARG A 17 -17.01 -14.01 11.18
C ARG A 17 -16.06 -13.29 10.23
N LEU A 18 -16.33 -12.03 9.89
CA LEU A 18 -15.45 -11.18 9.07
C LEU A 18 -14.11 -10.89 9.74
N LEU A 19 -14.11 -10.60 11.04
CA LEU A 19 -12.87 -10.37 11.80
C LEU A 19 -12.04 -11.65 11.93
N LYS A 20 -12.69 -12.80 12.11
CA LYS A 20 -12.03 -14.12 12.09
C LYS A 20 -11.45 -14.45 10.72
N ALA A 21 -12.18 -14.20 9.63
CA ALA A 21 -11.68 -14.40 8.28
C ALA A 21 -10.49 -13.48 7.96
N LEU A 22 -10.55 -12.20 8.38
CA LEU A 22 -9.44 -11.26 8.22
C LEU A 22 -8.21 -11.62 9.06
N SER A 23 -8.40 -12.14 10.27
CA SER A 23 -7.28 -12.58 11.11
C SER A 23 -6.68 -13.91 10.64
N ILE A 24 -7.48 -14.81 10.07
CA ILE A 24 -6.99 -16.02 9.40
C ILE A 24 -6.23 -15.66 8.11
N ALA A 25 -6.75 -14.71 7.31
CA ALA A 25 -6.08 -14.25 6.10
C ALA A 25 -4.76 -13.51 6.41
N LEU A 26 -4.73 -12.70 7.47
CA LEU A 26 -3.51 -12.05 7.96
C LEU A 26 -2.52 -13.06 8.55
N GLY A 27 -3.03 -14.10 9.24
CA GLY A 27 -2.21 -15.21 9.74
C GLY A 27 -1.60 -16.05 8.62
N LEU A 28 -2.38 -16.36 7.57
CA LEU A 28 -1.88 -17.04 6.37
C LEU A 28 -0.86 -16.19 5.61
N LEU A 29 -1.06 -14.87 5.55
CA LEU A 29 -0.10 -13.93 4.95
C LEU A 29 1.21 -13.86 5.75
N LEU A 30 1.17 -14.02 7.08
CA LEU A 30 2.35 -14.06 7.94
C LEU A 30 3.04 -15.43 7.96
N LEU A 31 2.29 -16.52 7.73
CA LEU A 31 2.83 -17.88 7.59
C LEU A 31 3.42 -18.14 6.19
N ALA A 32 3.06 -17.32 5.21
CA ALA A 32 3.66 -17.32 3.88
C ALA A 32 4.95 -16.48 3.78
N SER A 33 5.37 -15.82 4.86
CA SER A 33 6.72 -15.26 4.94
C SER A 33 7.72 -16.40 5.19
N PRO A 34 8.73 -16.59 4.32
CA PRO A 34 9.76 -17.58 4.57
C PRO A 34 10.59 -17.13 5.78
N VAL A 35 10.37 -17.78 6.93
CA VAL A 35 11.35 -17.77 8.02
C VAL A 35 12.40 -18.82 7.68
N ALA A 36 13.58 -18.34 7.27
CA ALA A 36 14.85 -19.05 7.25
C ALA A 36 14.81 -20.48 6.66
N ALA A 37 15.05 -20.59 5.34
CA ALA A 37 15.50 -21.84 4.74
C ALA A 37 16.99 -21.71 4.40
N LEU A 38 17.78 -22.28 5.31
CA LEU A 38 19.16 -22.76 5.20
C LEU A 38 19.72 -22.88 3.77
N SER A 39 20.85 -22.23 3.52
CA SER A 39 21.84 -22.64 2.52
C SER A 39 23.15 -22.90 3.26
N ASP A 40 23.58 -24.16 3.21
CA ASP A 40 24.84 -24.69 3.73
C ASP A 40 25.93 -24.50 2.65
N ASP A 41 27.18 -24.31 3.09
CA ASP A 41 28.42 -24.11 2.32
C ASP A 41 28.56 -25.03 1.09
N ASP A 42 29.13 -24.51 -0.01
CA ASP A 42 30.43 -24.98 -0.55
C ASP A 42 30.87 -24.17 -1.81
N ASP A 43 32.01 -23.50 -1.63
CA ASP A 43 33.17 -23.29 -2.53
C ASP A 43 33.10 -22.49 -3.86
N ASP A 44 33.95 -21.44 -3.82
CA ASP A 44 34.97 -20.99 -4.79
C ASP A 44 34.66 -19.84 -5.79
N ASP A 45 35.02 -18.64 -5.31
CA ASP A 45 35.92 -17.61 -5.89
C ASP A 45 35.55 -16.88 -7.21
N ASP A 46 35.36 -15.56 -7.05
CA ASP A 46 35.39 -14.42 -8.00
C ASP A 46 34.05 -13.68 -8.31
N GLU A 47 33.12 -13.51 -7.34
CA GLU A 47 31.80 -12.81 -7.54
C GLU A 47 31.50 -11.61 -6.61
N ASP A 48 32.50 -11.02 -5.92
CA ASP A 48 32.27 -10.01 -4.86
C ASP A 48 31.45 -8.75 -5.26
N ASP A 49 31.55 -8.27 -6.52
CA ASP A 49 30.85 -7.04 -6.92
C ASP A 49 29.40 -7.31 -7.38
N GLU A 50 29.12 -8.44 -8.03
CA GLU A 50 27.79 -8.74 -8.58
C GLU A 50 26.80 -9.11 -7.45
N ASP A 51 27.26 -9.88 -6.47
CA ASP A 51 26.51 -10.22 -5.26
C ASP A 51 26.16 -8.98 -4.42
N GLU A 52 27.07 -8.00 -4.32
CA GLU A 52 26.79 -6.75 -3.57
C GLU A 52 25.74 -5.89 -4.28
N PHE A 53 25.76 -5.81 -5.62
CA PHE A 53 24.75 -5.05 -6.37
C PHE A 53 23.37 -5.71 -6.33
N GLU A 54 23.30 -7.03 -6.33
CA GLU A 54 22.05 -7.79 -6.21
C GLU A 54 21.40 -7.61 -4.82
N ASP A 55 22.19 -7.74 -3.73
CA ASP A 55 21.74 -7.52 -2.35
C ASP A 55 21.20 -6.10 -2.13
N ILE A 56 21.92 -5.08 -2.64
CA ILE A 56 21.43 -3.69 -2.58
C ILE A 56 20.15 -3.53 -3.42
N GLY A 57 20.04 -4.24 -4.54
CA GLY A 57 18.86 -4.26 -5.40
C GLY A 57 17.61 -4.79 -4.67
N GLU A 58 17.73 -5.90 -3.95
CA GLU A 58 16.66 -6.50 -3.14
C GLU A 58 16.22 -5.56 -2.01
N ASP A 59 17.19 -4.97 -1.30
CA ASP A 59 16.94 -4.01 -0.22
C ASP A 59 16.15 -2.78 -0.71
N VAL A 60 16.53 -2.24 -1.87
CA VAL A 60 15.82 -1.11 -2.51
C VAL A 60 14.41 -1.53 -2.93
N GLY A 61 14.22 -2.76 -3.42
CA GLY A 61 12.92 -3.35 -3.72
C GLY A 61 12.01 -3.43 -2.50
N THR A 62 12.54 -3.97 -1.39
CA THR A 62 11.85 -4.05 -0.10
C THR A 62 11.45 -2.68 0.43
N VAL A 63 12.35 -1.69 0.36
CA VAL A 63 12.04 -0.30 0.74
C VAL A 63 10.90 0.26 -0.11
N SER A 64 10.92 0.04 -1.43
CA SER A 64 9.84 0.47 -2.32
C SER A 64 8.49 -0.15 -1.94
N ALA A 65 8.50 -1.45 -1.63
CA ALA A 65 7.32 -2.19 -1.20
C ALA A 65 6.71 -1.61 0.08
N TRP A 66 7.53 -1.33 1.10
CA TRP A 66 7.09 -0.68 2.34
C TRP A 66 6.51 0.71 2.11
N LEU A 67 7.18 1.53 1.29
CA LEU A 67 6.71 2.88 0.95
C LEU A 67 5.36 2.84 0.24
N LEU A 68 5.17 1.91 -0.69
CA LEU A 68 3.90 1.69 -1.37
C LEU A 68 2.82 1.21 -0.38
N GLY A 69 3.14 0.25 0.47
CA GLY A 69 2.23 -0.26 1.50
C GLY A 69 1.73 0.85 2.44
N LEU A 70 2.63 1.71 2.90
CA LEU A 70 2.28 2.89 3.69
C LEU A 70 1.45 3.91 2.89
N THR A 71 1.71 4.05 1.59
CA THR A 71 0.88 4.88 0.71
C THR A 71 -0.56 4.35 0.63
N LEU A 72 -0.74 3.03 0.57
CA LEU A 72 -2.06 2.38 0.53
C LEU A 72 -2.78 2.46 1.87
N ALA A 73 -2.06 2.47 2.99
CA ALA A 73 -2.62 2.66 4.33
C ALA A 73 -3.43 3.96 4.45
N TYR A 74 -3.16 4.96 3.61
CA TYR A 74 -3.98 6.17 3.47
C TYR A 74 -5.47 5.87 3.23
N PHE A 75 -5.77 4.85 2.42
CA PHE A 75 -7.15 4.43 2.15
C PHE A 75 -7.84 3.94 3.43
N GLY A 76 -7.14 3.12 4.22
CA GLY A 76 -7.61 2.66 5.54
C GLY A 76 -7.86 3.83 6.49
N TRP A 77 -6.90 4.76 6.57
CA TRP A 77 -7.06 5.98 7.37
C TRP A 77 -8.32 6.78 6.98
N LYS A 78 -8.53 7.02 5.68
CA LYS A 78 -9.70 7.74 5.19
C LYS A 78 -11.02 7.03 5.52
N ARG A 79 -11.02 5.69 5.58
CA ARG A 79 -12.20 4.89 5.92
C ARG A 79 -12.53 4.92 7.41
N VAL A 80 -11.53 4.96 8.27
CA VAL A 80 -11.65 4.93 9.74
C VAL A 80 -11.91 6.32 10.33
N LEU A 81 -11.37 7.37 9.72
CA LEU A 81 -11.46 8.75 10.20
C LEU A 81 -12.90 9.24 10.51
N PRO A 82 -13.93 8.98 9.69
CA PRO A 82 -15.30 9.39 9.99
C PRO A 82 -15.85 8.74 11.27
N THR A 83 -15.52 7.46 11.51
CA THR A 83 -15.93 6.71 12.70
C THR A 83 -15.29 7.29 13.96
N ILE A 84 -13.97 7.55 13.92
CA ILE A 84 -13.26 8.18 15.04
C ILE A 84 -13.80 9.59 15.30
N ARG A 85 -14.01 10.40 14.25
CA ARG A 85 -14.58 11.75 14.39
C ARG A 85 -15.97 11.72 15.01
N LYS A 86 -16.83 10.76 14.64
CA LYS A 86 -18.16 10.61 15.22
C LYS A 86 -18.06 10.28 16.70
N HIS A 87 -17.23 9.30 17.06
CA HIS A 87 -17.03 8.90 18.45
C HIS A 87 -16.50 10.05 19.33
N LEU A 88 -15.46 10.76 18.88
CA LEU A 88 -14.88 11.89 19.62
C LEU A 88 -15.85 13.07 19.79
N LYS A 89 -16.76 13.28 18.84
CA LYS A 89 -17.82 14.28 18.96
C LYS A 89 -18.87 13.86 19.99
N GLN A 90 -19.25 12.58 20.01
CA GLN A 90 -20.22 12.04 20.97
C GLN A 90 -19.70 12.06 22.41
N THR A 91 -18.39 11.89 22.61
CA THR A 91 -17.74 11.92 23.92
C THR A 91 -17.25 13.32 24.33
N GLU A 92 -17.62 14.37 23.59
CA GLU A 92 -17.22 15.78 23.80
C GLU A 92 -15.71 16.02 23.95
N GLN A 93 -14.86 15.15 23.41
CA GLN A 93 -13.40 15.25 23.51
C GLN A 93 -12.82 16.25 22.49
N LYS A 94 -13.01 17.54 22.75
CA LYS A 94 -12.60 18.64 21.85
C LYS A 94 -11.10 18.66 21.54
N ASP A 95 -10.24 18.39 22.53
CA ASP A 95 -8.78 18.39 22.34
C ASP A 95 -8.30 17.25 21.45
N ARG A 96 -8.84 16.04 21.64
CA ARG A 96 -8.54 14.87 20.80
C ARG A 96 -9.04 15.07 19.37
N LEU A 97 -10.21 15.69 19.20
CA LEU A 97 -10.75 16.04 17.88
C LEU A 97 -9.87 17.07 17.16
N LYS A 98 -9.35 18.07 17.89
CA LYS A 98 -8.40 19.07 17.35
C LYS A 98 -7.10 18.41 16.92
N SER A 99 -6.53 17.54 17.75
CA SER A 99 -5.33 16.76 17.41
C SER A 99 -5.54 15.88 16.18
N LEU A 100 -6.66 15.14 16.10
CA LEU A 100 -7.02 14.31 14.95
C LEU A 100 -7.11 15.13 13.65
N ASN A 101 -7.68 16.33 13.71
CA ASN A 101 -7.76 17.21 12.54
C ASN A 101 -6.39 17.74 12.11
N THR A 102 -5.50 18.03 13.06
CA THR A 102 -4.10 18.39 12.76
C THR A 102 -3.35 17.24 12.10
N LEU A 103 -3.49 16.01 12.63
CA LEU A 103 -2.92 14.80 12.02
C LEU A 103 -3.45 14.60 10.60
N ASN A 104 -4.77 14.69 10.42
CA ASN A 104 -5.39 14.52 9.10
C ASN A 104 -4.89 15.52 8.05
N LYS A 105 -4.49 16.74 8.44
CA LYS A 105 -3.88 17.71 7.51
C LYS A 105 -2.51 17.25 7.02
N LYS A 106 -1.75 16.52 7.84
CA LYS A 106 -0.42 15.99 7.49
C LYS A 106 -0.47 14.69 6.68
N VAL A 107 -1.54 13.92 6.80
CA VAL A 107 -1.65 12.62 6.12
C VAL A 107 -1.60 12.74 4.58
N LEU A 108 -2.27 13.74 4.00
CA LEU A 108 -2.26 13.92 2.54
C LEU A 108 -0.87 14.23 1.95
N PRO A 109 -0.09 15.21 2.48
CA PRO A 109 1.28 15.43 2.00
C PRO A 109 2.18 14.21 2.25
N ILE A 110 2.01 13.47 3.34
CA ILE A 110 2.76 12.24 3.61
C ILE A 110 2.45 11.17 2.54
N HIS A 111 1.18 10.91 2.22
CA HIS A 111 0.80 9.96 1.16
C HIS A 111 1.43 10.31 -0.19
N THR A 112 1.46 11.60 -0.53
CA THR A 112 2.09 12.04 -1.79
C THR A 112 3.60 11.86 -1.77
N LEU A 113 4.26 12.19 -0.66
CA LEU A 113 5.70 12.00 -0.51
C LEU A 113 6.06 10.52 -0.59
N LEU A 114 5.35 9.67 0.15
CA LEU A 114 5.53 8.21 0.14
C LEU A 114 5.28 7.62 -1.25
N GLY A 115 4.22 8.05 -1.95
CA GLY A 115 3.94 7.57 -3.31
C GLY A 115 5.03 7.94 -4.31
N VAL A 116 5.59 9.15 -4.22
CA VAL A 116 6.71 9.58 -5.08
C VAL A 116 7.99 8.80 -4.72
N ALA A 117 8.28 8.65 -3.42
CA ALA A 117 9.45 7.89 -2.97
C ALA A 117 9.37 6.41 -3.38
N ALA A 118 8.19 5.79 -3.27
CA ALA A 118 7.94 4.43 -3.75
C ALA A 118 8.19 4.31 -5.25
N LEU A 119 7.73 5.28 -6.05
CA LEU A 119 7.97 5.27 -7.50
C LEU A 119 9.46 5.39 -7.83
N VAL A 120 10.18 6.31 -7.18
CA VAL A 120 11.62 6.50 -7.43
C VAL A 120 12.42 5.25 -7.05
N THR A 121 12.19 4.71 -5.86
CA THR A 121 12.85 3.47 -5.41
C THR A 121 12.48 2.27 -6.28
N GLY A 122 11.22 2.17 -6.74
CA GLY A 122 10.79 1.12 -7.65
C GLY A 122 11.44 1.22 -9.04
N ILE A 123 11.69 2.43 -9.54
CA ILE A 123 12.46 2.64 -10.78
C ILE A 123 13.92 2.22 -10.58
N ILE A 124 14.54 2.61 -9.47
CA ILE A 124 15.93 2.23 -9.17
C ILE A 124 16.05 0.71 -9.08
N HIS A 125 15.16 0.05 -8.33
CA HIS A 125 15.10 -1.41 -8.25
C HIS A 125 14.93 -2.06 -9.64
N GLY A 126 14.00 -1.58 -10.47
CA GLY A 126 13.82 -2.10 -11.83
C GLY A 126 15.00 -1.85 -12.78
N LEU A 127 15.90 -0.90 -12.48
CA LEU A 127 17.14 -0.66 -13.23
C LEU A 127 18.31 -1.51 -12.72
N MET A 128 18.24 -1.99 -11.48
CA MET A 128 19.24 -2.86 -10.86
C MET A 128 18.98 -4.34 -11.14
N MET A 129 17.75 -4.69 -11.54
CA MET A 129 17.35 -6.04 -11.94
C MET A 129 17.48 -6.26 -13.44
N ASP A 130 17.62 -7.52 -13.84
CA ASP A 130 17.74 -7.92 -15.23
C ASP A 130 16.60 -7.39 -16.11
N GLU A 131 16.94 -6.96 -17.33
CA GLU A 131 16.03 -6.28 -18.27
C GLU A 131 14.80 -7.14 -18.65
N ASP A 132 14.88 -8.46 -18.46
CA ASP A 132 13.82 -9.42 -18.76
C ASP A 132 12.65 -9.39 -17.75
N ALA A 133 12.78 -8.64 -16.64
CA ALA A 133 11.74 -8.45 -15.65
C ALA A 133 10.63 -7.48 -16.12
N LEU A 134 9.98 -7.80 -17.25
CA LEU A 134 8.86 -7.04 -17.84
C LEU A 134 7.74 -6.76 -16.83
N ILE A 135 7.53 -7.66 -15.87
CA ILE A 135 6.51 -7.54 -14.83
C ILE A 135 6.83 -6.41 -13.85
N LEU A 136 8.11 -6.23 -13.46
CA LEU A 136 8.55 -5.10 -12.64
C LEU A 136 8.33 -3.77 -13.37
N TRP A 137 8.69 -3.70 -14.65
CA TRP A 137 8.48 -2.50 -15.46
C TRP A 137 6.99 -2.16 -15.65
N ILE A 138 6.11 -3.16 -15.79
CA ILE A 138 4.65 -2.95 -15.80
C ILE A 138 4.16 -2.40 -14.45
N ALA A 139 4.67 -2.92 -13.33
CA ALA A 139 4.33 -2.41 -11.99
C ALA A 139 4.77 -0.94 -11.84
N VAL A 140 6.00 -0.62 -12.21
CA VAL A 140 6.56 0.74 -12.20
C VAL A 140 5.75 1.67 -13.11
N ALA A 141 5.38 1.23 -14.31
CA ALA A 141 4.55 2.02 -15.23
C ALA A 141 3.17 2.32 -14.62
N LEU A 142 2.52 1.34 -14.00
CA LEU A 142 1.24 1.54 -13.30
C LEU A 142 1.37 2.48 -12.10
N MET A 143 2.45 2.37 -11.31
CA MET A 143 2.78 3.32 -10.25
C MET A 143 3.00 4.73 -10.80
N GLY A 144 3.65 4.86 -11.96
CA GLY A 144 3.83 6.11 -12.69
C GLY A 144 2.50 6.73 -13.09
N VAL A 145 1.60 5.95 -13.68
CA VAL A 145 0.25 6.38 -14.04
C VAL A 145 -0.55 6.86 -12.82
N LEU A 146 -0.49 6.13 -11.70
CA LEU A 146 -1.13 6.54 -10.44
C LEU A 146 -0.51 7.83 -9.88
N SER A 147 0.80 8.00 -9.98
CA SER A 147 1.52 9.18 -9.49
C SER A 147 1.22 10.41 -10.33
N ILE A 148 1.23 10.29 -11.66
CA ILE A 148 0.90 11.36 -12.61
C ILE A 148 -0.56 11.79 -12.41
N SER A 149 -1.49 10.84 -12.37
CA SER A 149 -2.92 11.14 -12.13
C SER A 149 -3.16 11.79 -10.76
N GLY A 150 -2.47 11.36 -9.71
CA GLY A 150 -2.48 12.00 -8.39
C GLY A 150 -1.92 13.43 -8.41
N GLY A 151 -0.83 13.65 -9.13
CA GLY A 151 -0.22 14.97 -9.34
C GLY A 151 -1.13 15.93 -10.10
N LEU A 152 -1.76 15.46 -11.19
CA LEU A 152 -2.74 16.21 -11.99
C LEU A 152 -3.92 16.71 -11.15
N MET A 153 -4.37 15.94 -10.17
CA MET A 153 -5.42 16.39 -9.24
C MET A 153 -5.00 17.55 -8.35
N ARG A 154 -3.70 17.65 -8.02
CA ARG A 154 -3.14 18.72 -7.19
C ARG A 154 -2.77 19.97 -8.00
N TRP A 155 -2.52 19.81 -9.29
CA TRP A 155 -2.12 20.88 -10.19
C TRP A 155 -3.26 21.89 -10.41
N LYS A 156 -2.95 23.20 -10.37
CA LYS A 156 -3.97 24.27 -10.49
C LYS A 156 -4.55 24.41 -11.91
N TRP A 157 -3.68 24.33 -12.91
CA TRP A 157 -3.88 24.57 -14.35
C TRP A 157 -4.85 23.66 -15.14
N PRO A 158 -4.93 22.33 -15.00
CA PRO A 158 -5.70 21.51 -15.94
C PRO A 158 -7.23 21.72 -15.84
N PRO A 159 -7.96 21.59 -16.97
CA PRO A 159 -9.41 21.75 -17.03
C PRO A 159 -10.15 20.74 -16.13
N ARG A 160 -11.39 21.07 -15.74
CA ARG A 160 -12.14 20.31 -14.72
C ARG A 160 -12.40 18.86 -15.15
N GLU A 161 -12.53 18.63 -16.43
CA GLU A 161 -12.76 17.35 -17.10
C GLU A 161 -11.55 16.43 -16.90
N VAL A 162 -10.33 16.95 -17.12
CA VAL A 162 -9.07 16.22 -16.90
C VAL A 162 -8.89 15.88 -15.44
N LYS A 163 -9.21 16.81 -14.52
CA LYS A 163 -9.16 16.54 -13.07
C LYS A 163 -10.15 15.46 -12.62
N LYS A 164 -11.31 15.35 -13.27
CA LYS A 164 -12.29 14.28 -13.02
C LYS A 164 -11.76 12.94 -13.53
N GLY A 165 -11.21 12.89 -14.74
CA GLY A 165 -10.57 11.70 -15.31
C GLY A 165 -9.41 11.20 -14.46
N ALA A 166 -8.48 12.10 -14.10
CA ALA A 166 -7.36 11.79 -13.22
C ALA A 166 -7.81 11.27 -11.85
N ARG A 167 -8.88 11.83 -11.28
CA ARG A 167 -9.47 11.32 -10.04
C ARG A 167 -10.07 9.92 -10.21
N LEU A 168 -10.81 9.68 -11.27
CA LEU A 168 -11.41 8.37 -11.54
C LEU A 168 -10.32 7.32 -11.66
N LEU A 169 -9.28 7.62 -12.43
CA LEU A 169 -8.16 6.73 -12.66
C LEU A 169 -7.38 6.48 -11.37
N HIS A 170 -7.04 7.52 -10.61
CA HIS A 170 -6.33 7.38 -9.34
C HIS A 170 -7.16 6.66 -8.25
N MET A 171 -8.50 6.81 -8.26
CA MET A 171 -9.39 6.12 -7.31
C MET A 171 -9.86 4.74 -7.81
N GLN A 172 -9.45 4.32 -9.00
CA GLN A 172 -9.82 3.02 -9.56
C GLN A 172 -9.10 1.92 -8.77
N ARG A 173 -9.87 1.21 -7.93
CA ARG A 173 -9.37 0.17 -7.02
C ARG A 173 -8.61 -0.94 -7.75
N LEU A 174 -8.97 -1.23 -9.00
CA LEU A 174 -8.31 -2.24 -9.82
C LEU A 174 -6.86 -1.88 -10.12
N LEU A 175 -6.51 -0.61 -10.31
CA LEU A 175 -5.14 -0.20 -10.59
C LEU A 175 -4.25 -0.34 -9.34
N SER A 176 -4.75 0.06 -8.17
CA SER A 176 -4.03 -0.15 -6.92
C SER A 176 -3.89 -1.64 -6.57
N ALA A 177 -4.92 -2.44 -6.83
CA ALA A 177 -4.85 -3.89 -6.63
C ALA A 177 -3.87 -4.55 -7.61
N ALA A 178 -3.88 -4.14 -8.88
CA ALA A 178 -2.94 -4.63 -9.88
C ALA A 178 -1.49 -4.33 -9.49
N VAL A 179 -1.19 -3.11 -9.02
CA VAL A 179 0.16 -2.75 -8.55
C VAL A 179 0.59 -3.64 -7.38
N VAL A 180 -0.29 -3.89 -6.40
CA VAL A 180 0.05 -4.77 -5.26
C VAL A 180 0.30 -6.20 -5.72
N ILE A 181 -0.52 -6.74 -6.62
CA ILE A 181 -0.37 -8.10 -7.15
C ILE A 181 0.93 -8.21 -7.94
N LEU A 182 1.21 -7.26 -8.83
CA LEU A 182 2.43 -7.25 -9.63
C LEU A 182 3.67 -7.05 -8.77
N LEU A 183 3.58 -6.36 -7.63
CA LEU A 183 4.69 -6.23 -6.70
C LEU A 183 4.97 -7.57 -5.99
N LEU A 184 3.93 -8.25 -5.50
CA LEU A 184 4.08 -9.56 -4.88
C LEU A 184 4.63 -10.60 -5.87
N VAL A 185 4.05 -10.66 -7.07
CA VAL A 185 4.48 -11.61 -8.11
C VAL A 185 5.85 -11.23 -8.66
N GLY A 186 6.12 -9.94 -8.87
CA GLY A 186 7.40 -9.45 -9.41
C GLY A 186 8.56 -9.68 -8.45
N HIS A 187 8.35 -9.54 -7.14
CA HIS A 187 9.35 -9.78 -6.11
C HIS A 187 9.55 -11.28 -5.80
N GLU A 188 8.61 -12.16 -6.19
CA GLU A 188 8.79 -13.61 -6.04
C GLU A 188 9.51 -14.26 -7.24
N MET A 189 9.65 -13.54 -8.36
CA MET A 189 10.27 -14.06 -9.60
C MET A 189 11.66 -13.53 -9.87
N VAL A 190 12.09 -12.54 -9.08
CA VAL A 190 13.45 -12.03 -9.00
C VAL A 190 13.98 -12.55 -7.68
#